data_AF-A0AAJ7JB93-F1
#
_entry.id   AF-A0AAJ7JB93-F1
#
_cell.length_a   1.000
_cell.length_b   1.000
_cell.length_c   1.000
_cell.angle_alpha   90.00
_cell.angle_beta   90.00
_cell.angle_gamma   90.00
#
_symmetry.space_group_name_H-M   'P 1'
#
loop_
_entity.id
_entity.type
_entity.pdbx_description
1 polymer ?
#
loop_
_entity_poly.entity_id
_entity_poly.type
_entity_poly.pdbx_seq_one_letter_code
_entity_poly.pdbx_strand_id
1 'polypeptide(L)'
;MTGDEEEREFGRMVGLNVALLKLCGVIPLGKGTGFMSNNVLACIAFACLSLYTVSYTYEFATNGDDPETLLELFAMIISIVGGQARFGILLWFRGSCRKMLDAYETFWLGLKLREREIVRSYSDKSRVLTRWYMIICVFTIFFYVFFALFGRFIFDEPPSGNVNETSRYQRQLPYAFFLDVEETPWYEIMCAVQVLTIFNVGMVCVGVDMFGPLVILVACGYLDTVRSRIENLHEIEGSSSRESGSRVKKDLRACLIRHGTLLDLCEDIERITNVMFFTQLFGSTYNISLVGFKLVEDNPDKFKYVTQLAISVIQLFLCNWPPDVLLAKSEAIGRAAYSTPWYRYPGQLLRPTCILMIRGQRPVRLTAGKFVGLSLETFASMISTAASFFTMVRNID
;
A
#
# COMPACT_ATOMS: atom_id res chain seq x y z
N MET A 1 -15.64 16.61 -24.59
CA MET A 1 -15.34 15.20 -24.26
C MET A 1 -16.67 14.48 -24.13
N THR A 2 -16.84 13.34 -24.78
CA THR A 2 -18.00 12.47 -24.58
C THR A 2 -17.83 11.73 -23.25
N GLY A 3 -18.93 11.32 -22.59
CA GLY A 3 -18.86 10.62 -21.29
C GLY A 3 -17.94 9.39 -21.31
N ASP A 4 -17.93 8.65 -22.42
CA ASP A 4 -17.04 7.50 -22.65
C ASP A 4 -15.54 7.85 -22.63
N GLU A 5 -15.17 9.06 -23.04
CA GLU A 5 -13.79 9.53 -23.03
C GLU A 5 -13.34 9.81 -21.59
N GLU A 6 -14.24 10.34 -20.76
CA GLU A 6 -13.98 10.67 -19.36
C GLU A 6 -13.87 9.43 -18.48
N GLU A 7 -14.70 8.41 -18.73
CA GLU A 7 -14.58 7.09 -18.10
C GLU A 7 -13.23 6.43 -18.43
N ARG A 8 -12.78 6.53 -19.70
CA ARG A 8 -11.47 6.01 -20.11
C ARG A 8 -10.33 6.76 -19.43
N GLU A 9 -10.45 8.06 -19.23
CA GLU A 9 -9.44 8.83 -18.50
C GLU A 9 -9.34 8.42 -17.04
N PHE A 10 -10.48 8.23 -16.35
CA PHE A 10 -10.50 7.72 -14.98
C PHE A 10 -9.90 6.32 -14.90
N GLY A 11 -10.24 5.45 -15.86
CA GLY A 11 -9.65 4.13 -15.99
C GLY A 11 -8.12 4.17 -16.14
N ARG A 12 -7.56 5.13 -16.89
CA ARG A 12 -6.10 5.32 -16.99
C ARG A 12 -5.49 5.88 -15.70
N MET A 13 -6.23 6.71 -14.96
CA MET A 13 -5.80 7.31 -13.72
C MET A 13 -5.53 6.26 -12.64
N VAL A 14 -6.45 5.30 -12.45
CA VAL A 14 -6.36 4.24 -11.42
C VAL A 14 -5.86 2.91 -12.01
N GLY A 15 -5.70 2.84 -13.33
CA GLY A 15 -5.60 1.59 -14.09
C GLY A 15 -4.49 0.63 -13.67
N LEU A 16 -3.31 1.13 -13.30
CA LEU A 16 -2.20 0.27 -12.87
C LEU A 16 -2.53 -0.46 -11.56
N ASN A 17 -3.00 0.28 -10.55
CA ASN A 17 -3.40 -0.29 -9.27
C ASN A 17 -4.63 -1.21 -9.40
N VAL A 18 -5.61 -0.80 -10.21
CA VAL A 18 -6.79 -1.65 -10.49
C VAL A 18 -6.40 -2.90 -11.25
N ALA A 19 -5.44 -2.84 -12.18
CA ALA A 19 -4.93 -4.02 -12.88
C ALA A 19 -4.26 -5.01 -11.93
N LEU A 20 -3.49 -4.53 -10.95
CA LEU A 20 -2.93 -5.38 -9.90
C LEU A 20 -4.03 -6.06 -9.07
N LEU A 21 -5.04 -5.30 -8.64
CA LEU A 21 -6.16 -5.84 -7.87
C LEU A 21 -7.00 -6.84 -8.67
N LYS A 22 -7.12 -6.64 -9.99
CA LYS A 22 -7.74 -7.60 -10.90
C LYS A 22 -6.91 -8.87 -11.04
N LEU A 23 -5.58 -8.75 -11.15
CA LEU A 23 -4.66 -9.88 -11.22
C LEU A 23 -4.67 -10.71 -9.93
N CYS A 24 -4.95 -10.08 -8.79
CA CYS A 24 -5.09 -10.75 -7.49
C CYS A 24 -6.49 -11.32 -7.24
N GLY A 25 -7.46 -11.13 -8.13
CA GLY A 25 -8.84 -11.56 -7.94
C GLY A 25 -9.65 -10.74 -6.92
N VAL A 26 -9.17 -9.56 -6.51
CA VAL A 26 -9.89 -8.67 -5.58
C VAL A 26 -11.04 -7.97 -6.31
N ILE A 27 -10.79 -7.50 -7.53
CA ILE A 27 -11.74 -6.79 -8.39
C ILE A 27 -12.00 -7.63 -9.65
N PRO A 28 -13.25 -7.75 -10.13
CA PRO A 28 -13.55 -8.51 -11.35
C PRO A 28 -12.80 -7.96 -12.58
N LEU A 29 -12.30 -8.88 -13.42
CA LEU A 29 -11.52 -8.59 -14.62
C LEU A 29 -12.27 -7.73 -15.64
N GLY A 30 -13.60 -7.91 -15.78
CA GLY A 30 -14.47 -7.06 -16.60
C GLY A 30 -15.95 -7.09 -16.19
N LYS A 31 -16.77 -6.25 -16.82
CA LYS A 31 -18.24 -6.15 -16.59
C LYS A 31 -19.02 -7.43 -16.98
N GLY A 32 -18.37 -8.42 -17.62
CA GLY A 32 -18.99 -9.69 -18.05
C GLY A 32 -18.22 -10.98 -17.72
N THR A 33 -17.06 -10.91 -17.05
CA THR A 33 -16.36 -12.11 -16.56
C THR A 33 -17.09 -12.67 -15.33
N GLY A 34 -17.53 -13.93 -15.38
CA GLY A 34 -18.32 -14.54 -14.31
C GLY A 34 -17.62 -14.50 -12.94
N PHE A 35 -18.41 -14.35 -11.88
CA PHE A 35 -17.99 -14.35 -10.47
C PHE A 35 -17.04 -15.50 -10.11
N MET A 36 -17.22 -16.65 -10.77
CA MET A 36 -16.41 -17.86 -10.59
C MET A 36 -14.94 -17.66 -10.99
N SER A 37 -14.65 -16.92 -12.07
CA SER A 37 -13.26 -16.67 -12.51
C SER A 37 -12.48 -15.81 -11.52
N ASN A 38 -13.14 -14.81 -10.91
CA ASN A 38 -12.49 -13.93 -9.95
C ASN A 38 -12.16 -14.65 -8.63
N ASN A 39 -13.08 -15.50 -8.15
CA ASN A 39 -12.84 -16.30 -6.95
C ASN A 39 -11.72 -17.33 -7.17
N VAL A 40 -11.65 -17.95 -8.36
CA VAL A 40 -10.54 -18.86 -8.70
C VAL A 40 -9.20 -18.15 -8.64
N LEU A 41 -9.10 -16.94 -9.19
CA LEU A 41 -7.86 -16.17 -9.18
C LEU A 41 -7.43 -15.76 -7.75
N ALA A 42 -8.39 -15.34 -6.92
CA ALA A 42 -8.13 -15.06 -5.50
C ALA A 42 -7.71 -16.32 -4.72
N CYS A 43 -8.32 -17.48 -5.01
CA CYS A 43 -7.93 -18.76 -4.44
C CYS A 43 -6.51 -19.16 -4.84
N ILE A 44 -6.13 -18.96 -6.11
CA ILE A 44 -4.77 -19.22 -6.59
C ILE A 44 -3.76 -18.33 -5.86
N ALA A 45 -4.03 -17.01 -5.77
CA ALA A 45 -3.16 -16.07 -5.06
C ALA A 45 -2.99 -16.45 -3.57
N PHE A 46 -4.09 -16.78 -2.90
CA PHE A 46 -4.07 -17.21 -1.50
C PHE A 46 -3.33 -18.56 -1.32
N ALA A 47 -3.54 -19.50 -2.24
CA ALA A 47 -2.86 -20.79 -2.25
C ALA A 47 -1.34 -20.60 -2.42
N CYS A 48 -0.90 -19.77 -3.36
CA CYS A 48 0.52 -19.43 -3.56
C CYS A 48 1.14 -18.83 -2.30
N LEU A 49 0.47 -17.85 -1.68
CA LEU A 49 0.93 -17.28 -0.42
C LEU A 49 0.99 -18.33 0.71
N SER A 50 0.03 -19.27 0.77
CA SER A 50 -0.01 -20.30 1.80
C SER A 50 1.08 -21.36 1.62
N LEU A 51 1.34 -21.78 0.37
CA LEU A 51 2.45 -22.65 0.00
C LEU A 51 3.79 -22.04 0.41
N TYR A 52 3.94 -20.73 0.17
CA TYR A 52 5.13 -19.99 0.56
C TYR A 52 5.31 -20.00 2.09
N THR A 53 4.26 -19.69 2.86
CA THR A 53 4.30 -19.76 4.34
C THR A 53 4.66 -21.16 4.84
N VAL A 54 4.00 -22.18 4.30
CA VAL A 54 4.17 -23.57 4.71
C VAL A 54 5.61 -24.03 4.50
N SER A 55 6.25 -23.58 3.42
CA SER A 55 7.65 -23.85 3.11
C SER A 55 8.61 -23.27 4.16
N TYR A 56 8.44 -21.99 4.55
CA TYR A 56 9.27 -21.40 5.61
C TYR A 56 9.01 -22.01 6.99
N THR A 57 7.76 -22.38 7.29
CA THR A 57 7.46 -23.05 8.58
C THR A 57 8.07 -24.45 8.65
N TYR A 58 8.20 -25.12 7.51
CA TYR A 58 8.91 -26.41 7.45
C TYR A 58 10.40 -26.23 7.71
N GLU A 59 11.02 -25.26 7.02
CA GLU A 59 12.43 -24.93 7.22
C GLU A 59 12.73 -24.53 8.67
N PHE A 60 11.81 -23.78 9.30
CA PHE A 60 11.89 -23.43 10.72
C PHE A 60 11.81 -24.66 11.63
N ALA A 61 10.99 -25.65 11.28
CA ALA A 61 10.84 -26.87 12.07
C ALA A 61 12.04 -27.83 11.91
N THR A 62 12.70 -27.83 10.75
CA THR A 62 13.83 -28.72 10.47
C THR A 62 15.18 -28.14 10.89
N ASN A 63 15.40 -26.84 10.73
CA ASN A 63 16.68 -26.18 11.02
C ASN A 63 16.72 -25.59 12.45
N GLY A 64 16.08 -26.28 13.40
CA GLY A 64 15.83 -25.81 14.77
C GLY A 64 17.06 -25.61 15.67
N ASP A 65 18.26 -25.91 15.19
CA ASP A 65 19.47 -25.97 16.03
C ASP A 65 20.26 -24.64 16.05
N ASP A 66 20.13 -23.78 15.03
CA ASP A 66 20.86 -22.51 14.94
C ASP A 66 19.94 -21.30 15.26
N PRO A 67 20.17 -20.59 16.39
CA PRO A 67 19.31 -19.48 16.83
C PRO A 67 19.29 -18.31 15.85
N GLU A 68 20.38 -18.12 15.11
CA GLU A 68 20.54 -17.05 14.14
C GLU A 68 19.65 -17.24 12.91
N THR A 69 19.68 -18.45 12.33
CA THR A 69 18.79 -18.85 11.22
C THR A 69 17.33 -18.85 11.65
N LEU A 70 17.03 -19.26 12.88
CA LEU A 70 15.67 -19.24 13.43
C LEU A 70 15.08 -17.83 13.50
N LEU A 71 15.87 -16.83 13.88
CA LEU A 71 15.43 -15.44 13.95
C LEU A 71 15.04 -14.90 12.57
N GLU A 72 15.80 -15.26 11.54
CA GLU A 72 15.52 -14.89 10.15
C GLU A 72 14.21 -15.53 9.66
N LEU A 73 14.06 -16.84 9.84
CA LEU A 73 12.87 -17.58 9.44
C LEU A 73 11.63 -17.04 10.16
N PHE A 74 11.76 -16.68 11.44
CA PHE A 74 10.68 -16.07 12.21
C PHE A 74 10.27 -14.69 11.66
N ALA A 75 11.23 -13.85 11.28
CA ALA A 75 10.97 -12.56 10.63
C ALA A 75 10.19 -12.73 9.31
N MET A 76 10.63 -13.68 8.47
CA MET A 76 9.99 -14.02 7.21
C MET A 76 8.55 -14.52 7.41
N ILE A 77 8.34 -15.45 8.35
CA ILE A 77 7.01 -15.99 8.67
C ILE A 77 6.06 -14.87 9.11
N ILE A 78 6.49 -13.99 10.01
CA ILE A 78 5.66 -12.85 10.46
C ILE A 78 5.30 -11.94 9.28
N SER A 79 6.26 -11.64 8.40
CA SER A 79 6.03 -10.79 7.23
C SER A 79 4.99 -11.40 6.28
N ILE A 80 5.12 -12.70 5.98
CA ILE A 80 4.22 -13.40 5.05
C ILE A 80 2.83 -13.57 5.68
N VAL A 81 2.74 -13.97 6.94
CA VAL A 81 1.46 -14.08 7.67
C VAL A 81 0.77 -12.72 7.77
N GLY A 82 1.54 -11.63 7.96
CA GLY A 82 1.03 -10.27 7.88
C GLY A 82 0.50 -9.92 6.49
N GLY A 83 1.20 -10.30 5.41
CA GLY A 83 0.73 -10.17 4.04
C GLY A 83 -0.58 -10.93 3.77
N GLN A 84 -0.68 -12.15 4.26
CA GLN A 84 -1.87 -13.00 4.17
C GLN A 84 -3.07 -12.40 4.89
N ALA A 85 -2.87 -11.91 6.12
CA ALA A 85 -3.92 -11.24 6.89
C ALA A 85 -4.45 -10.03 6.13
N ARG A 86 -3.56 -9.20 5.56
CA ARG A 86 -3.93 -8.00 4.79
C ARG A 86 -4.67 -8.34 3.50
N PHE A 87 -4.20 -9.35 2.77
CA PHE A 87 -4.88 -9.84 1.57
C PHE A 87 -6.27 -10.40 1.90
N GLY A 88 -6.40 -11.17 2.98
CA GLY A 88 -7.69 -11.68 3.48
C GLY A 88 -8.66 -10.58 3.88
N ILE A 89 -8.17 -9.54 4.58
CA ILE A 89 -8.97 -8.35 4.93
C ILE A 89 -9.45 -7.63 3.66
N LEU A 90 -8.58 -7.46 2.66
CA LEU A 90 -8.94 -6.81 1.41
C LEU A 90 -10.00 -7.61 0.63
N LEU A 91 -9.90 -8.94 0.62
CA LEU A 91 -10.92 -9.82 0.04
C LEU A 91 -12.25 -9.74 0.80
N TRP A 92 -12.21 -9.66 2.13
CA TRP A 92 -13.41 -9.48 2.96
C TRP A 92 -14.13 -8.18 2.63
N PHE A 93 -13.39 -7.08 2.44
CA PHE A 93 -13.94 -5.76 2.11
C PHE A 93 -14.05 -5.48 0.60
N ARG A 94 -13.91 -6.48 -0.27
CA ARG A 94 -13.94 -6.29 -1.74
C ARG A 94 -15.19 -5.56 -2.24
N GLY A 95 -16.34 -5.79 -1.60
CA GLY A 95 -17.60 -5.11 -1.93
C GLY A 95 -17.54 -3.61 -1.63
N SER A 96 -16.97 -3.23 -0.50
CA SER A 96 -16.75 -1.82 -0.13
C SER A 96 -15.70 -1.16 -1.02
N CYS A 97 -14.62 -1.88 -1.37
CA CYS A 97 -13.60 -1.38 -2.29
C CYS A 97 -14.20 -1.02 -3.65
N ARG A 98 -15.07 -1.89 -4.18
CA ARG A 98 -15.79 -1.63 -5.44
C ARG A 98 -16.70 -0.42 -5.33
N LYS A 99 -17.54 -0.34 -4.29
CA LYS A 99 -18.43 0.82 -4.05
C LYS A 99 -17.65 2.13 -3.98
N MET A 100 -16.46 2.12 -3.35
CA MET A 100 -15.61 3.30 -3.27
C MET A 100 -15.03 3.71 -4.64
N LEU A 101 -14.58 2.76 -5.45
CA LEU A 101 -14.13 3.05 -6.81
C LEU A 101 -15.26 3.58 -7.69
N ASP A 102 -16.47 3.01 -7.59
CA ASP A 102 -17.66 3.47 -8.30
C ASP A 102 -18.06 4.90 -7.84
N ALA A 103 -17.94 5.20 -6.54
CA ALA A 103 -18.15 6.54 -6.00
C ALA A 103 -17.12 7.55 -6.54
N TYR A 104 -15.84 7.16 -6.63
CA TYR A 104 -14.81 7.98 -7.25
C TYR A 104 -15.03 8.21 -8.74
N GLU A 105 -15.49 7.22 -9.49
CA GLU A 105 -15.86 7.39 -10.90
C GLU A 105 -17.01 8.40 -11.04
N THR A 106 -18.05 8.27 -10.20
CA THR A 106 -19.18 9.20 -10.19
C THR A 106 -18.73 10.63 -9.87
N PHE A 107 -17.83 10.81 -8.91
CA PHE A 107 -17.27 12.13 -8.61
C PHE A 107 -16.44 12.69 -9.75
N TRP A 108 -15.65 11.85 -10.42
CA TRP A 108 -14.81 12.24 -11.54
C TRP A 108 -15.61 12.83 -12.71
N LEU A 109 -16.72 12.18 -13.07
CA LEU A 109 -17.63 12.64 -14.12
C LEU A 109 -18.24 14.02 -13.79
N GLY A 110 -18.41 14.34 -12.50
CA GLY A 110 -18.93 15.61 -12.02
C GLY A 110 -17.91 16.74 -11.82
N LEU A 111 -16.66 16.57 -12.25
CA LEU A 111 -15.57 17.55 -12.14
C LEU A 111 -15.38 18.42 -13.40
N LYS A 112 -14.95 19.66 -13.20
CA LYS A 112 -14.47 20.54 -14.27
C LYS A 112 -13.03 20.16 -14.68
N LEU A 113 -12.60 20.54 -15.89
CA LEU A 113 -11.24 20.27 -16.41
C LEU A 113 -10.11 20.66 -15.44
N ARG A 114 -10.12 21.89 -14.91
CA ARG A 114 -9.11 22.36 -13.94
C ARG A 114 -9.09 21.55 -12.64
N GLU A 115 -10.23 21.02 -12.22
CA GLU A 115 -10.35 20.22 -11.00
C GLU A 115 -9.87 18.77 -11.24
N ARG A 116 -10.05 18.26 -12.46
CA ARG A 116 -9.49 16.97 -12.87
C ARG A 116 -7.98 16.97 -12.83
N GLU A 117 -7.33 18.07 -13.18
CA GLU A 117 -5.87 18.22 -13.07
C GLU A 117 -5.38 18.09 -11.62
N ILE A 118 -6.13 18.66 -10.67
CA ILE A 118 -5.83 18.55 -9.23
C ILE A 118 -5.88 17.07 -8.81
N VAL A 119 -7.00 16.38 -9.06
CA VAL A 119 -7.16 14.96 -8.70
C VAL A 119 -6.13 14.08 -9.41
N ARG A 120 -5.86 14.36 -10.69
CA ARG A 120 -4.84 13.66 -11.49
C ARG A 120 -3.47 13.80 -10.85
N SER A 121 -3.07 14.98 -10.37
CA SER A 121 -1.78 15.16 -9.68
C SER A 121 -1.59 14.20 -8.50
N TYR A 122 -2.63 13.97 -7.69
CA TYR A 122 -2.54 13.02 -6.57
C TYR A 122 -2.54 11.56 -7.02
N SER A 123 -3.37 11.21 -8.00
CA SER A 123 -3.35 9.86 -8.54
C SER A 123 -2.04 9.53 -9.28
N ASP A 124 -1.40 10.53 -9.88
CA ASP A 124 -0.10 10.39 -10.53
C ASP A 124 0.98 10.07 -9.51
N LYS A 125 0.97 10.73 -8.35
CA LYS A 125 1.84 10.38 -7.22
C LYS A 125 1.63 8.92 -6.78
N SER A 126 0.38 8.47 -6.64
CA SER A 126 0.07 7.06 -6.31
C SER A 126 0.62 6.10 -7.38
N ARG A 127 0.43 6.39 -8.67
CA ARG A 127 0.96 5.54 -9.76
C ARG A 127 2.48 5.50 -9.80
N VAL A 128 3.15 6.64 -9.64
CA VAL A 128 4.61 6.71 -9.61
C VAL A 128 5.14 5.90 -8.44
N LEU A 129 4.54 6.05 -7.27
CA LEU A 129 4.86 5.27 -6.08
C LEU A 129 4.66 3.76 -6.31
N THR A 130 3.57 3.38 -6.99
CA THR A 130 3.27 1.96 -7.27
C THR A 130 4.29 1.38 -8.25
N ARG A 131 4.66 2.15 -9.29
CA ARG A 131 5.68 1.73 -10.27
C ARG A 131 7.04 1.55 -9.61
N TRP A 132 7.47 2.50 -8.80
CA TRP A 132 8.74 2.38 -8.08
C TRP A 132 8.74 1.18 -7.13
N TYR A 133 7.68 1.00 -6.35
CA TYR A 133 7.57 -0.13 -5.45
C TYR A 133 7.57 -1.47 -6.20
N MET A 134 6.82 -1.56 -7.30
CA MET A 134 6.83 -2.74 -8.19
C MET A 134 8.22 -3.03 -8.76
N ILE A 135 8.94 -2.01 -9.25
CA ILE A 135 10.29 -2.17 -9.78
C ILE A 135 11.23 -2.70 -8.70
N ILE A 136 11.18 -2.14 -7.50
CA ILE A 136 11.99 -2.59 -6.36
C ILE A 136 11.66 -4.04 -6.02
N CYS A 137 10.39 -4.42 -5.91
CA CYS A 137 9.99 -5.80 -5.64
C CYS A 137 10.46 -6.78 -6.72
N VAL A 138 10.26 -6.47 -8.00
CA VAL A 138 10.69 -7.34 -9.11
C VAL A 138 12.21 -7.46 -9.14
N PHE A 139 12.92 -6.37 -8.88
CA PHE A 139 14.38 -6.36 -8.76
C PHE A 139 14.85 -7.24 -7.60
N THR A 140 14.27 -7.10 -6.40
CA THR A 140 14.59 -7.96 -5.26
C THR A 140 14.34 -9.44 -5.56
N ILE A 141 13.22 -9.78 -6.19
CA ILE A 141 12.91 -11.16 -6.60
C ILE A 141 13.96 -11.68 -7.60
N PHE A 142 14.32 -10.86 -8.60
CA PHE A 142 15.34 -11.23 -9.57
C PHE A 142 16.68 -11.53 -8.91
N PHE A 143 17.14 -10.64 -8.01
CA PHE A 143 18.39 -10.85 -7.29
C PHE A 143 18.34 -12.05 -6.35
N TYR A 144 17.21 -12.29 -5.68
CA TYR A 144 17.03 -13.45 -4.83
C TYR A 144 17.13 -14.76 -5.62
N VAL A 145 16.45 -14.84 -6.76
CA VAL A 145 16.51 -16.00 -7.66
C VAL A 145 17.91 -16.15 -8.27
N PHE A 146 18.55 -15.04 -8.66
CA PHE A 146 19.91 -15.06 -9.19
C PHE A 146 20.90 -15.60 -8.16
N PHE A 147 20.82 -15.13 -6.91
CA PHE A 147 21.68 -15.59 -5.83
C PHE A 147 21.41 -17.06 -5.47
N ALA A 148 20.15 -17.49 -5.45
CA ALA A 148 19.81 -18.89 -5.22
C ALA A 148 20.40 -19.83 -6.30
N LEU A 149 20.42 -19.41 -7.56
CA LEU A 149 20.92 -20.23 -8.67
C LEU A 149 22.45 -20.16 -8.86
N PHE A 150 23.05 -19.00 -8.63
CA PHE A 150 24.45 -18.73 -8.98
C PHE A 150 25.34 -18.41 -7.77
N GLY A 151 24.78 -18.20 -6.57
CA GLY A 151 25.52 -17.80 -5.36
C GLY A 151 26.65 -18.76 -5.03
N ARG A 152 26.39 -20.08 -5.02
CA ARG A 152 27.45 -21.09 -4.78
C ARG A 152 28.53 -21.12 -5.86
N PHE A 153 28.19 -20.83 -7.12
CA PHE A 153 29.18 -20.76 -8.19
C PHE A 153 30.10 -19.52 -8.09
N ILE A 154 29.63 -18.45 -7.47
CA ILE A 154 30.32 -17.16 -7.38
C ILE A 154 31.12 -17.04 -6.07
N PHE A 155 30.61 -17.59 -4.97
CA PHE A 155 31.14 -17.35 -3.62
C PHE A 155 31.81 -18.55 -2.94
N ASP A 156 31.70 -19.78 -3.47
CA ASP A 156 32.49 -20.90 -2.92
C ASP A 156 33.96 -20.81 -3.39
N GLU A 157 34.89 -20.70 -2.44
CA GLU A 157 36.30 -20.96 -2.70
C GLU A 157 36.50 -22.46 -3.02
N PRO A 158 37.44 -22.82 -3.93
CA PRO A 158 37.76 -24.22 -4.19
C PRO A 158 38.27 -24.88 -2.90
N PRO A 159 37.69 -26.03 -2.46
CA PRO A 159 38.08 -26.65 -1.21
C PRO A 159 39.54 -27.10 -1.25
N SER A 160 40.31 -26.69 -0.25
CA SER A 160 41.64 -27.18 0.05
C SER A 160 41.55 -28.51 0.80
N GLY A 161 41.13 -29.58 0.11
CA GLY A 161 41.13 -30.93 0.68
C GLY A 161 40.29 -31.94 -0.10
N ASN A 162 40.63 -33.22 0.04
CA ASN A 162 39.98 -34.37 -0.60
C ASN A 162 38.57 -34.62 -0.03
N VAL A 163 37.65 -33.69 -0.22
CA VAL A 163 36.23 -33.88 0.05
C VAL A 163 35.58 -34.46 -1.20
N ASN A 164 34.85 -35.57 -1.04
CA ASN A 164 34.23 -36.32 -2.13
C ASN A 164 33.45 -35.41 -3.09
N GLU A 165 33.75 -35.51 -4.39
CA GLU A 165 33.19 -34.70 -5.48
C GLU A 165 31.65 -34.77 -5.59
N THR A 166 30.99 -35.70 -4.89
CA THR A 166 29.52 -35.82 -4.86
C THR A 166 28.82 -34.76 -4.02
N SER A 167 29.49 -34.14 -3.04
CA SER A 167 28.94 -33.00 -2.29
C SER A 167 28.98 -31.68 -3.08
N ARG A 168 29.63 -31.68 -4.24
CA ARG A 168 29.95 -30.50 -5.06
C ARG A 168 28.76 -29.93 -5.86
N TYR A 169 27.63 -30.65 -5.91
CA TYR A 169 26.49 -30.32 -6.78
C TYR A 169 25.11 -30.55 -6.15
N GLN A 170 24.96 -30.38 -4.83
CA GLN A 170 23.62 -30.42 -4.26
C GLN A 170 22.86 -29.16 -4.69
N ARG A 171 21.95 -29.34 -5.66
CA ARG A 171 21.18 -28.26 -6.26
C ARG A 171 20.14 -27.77 -5.25
N GLN A 172 20.31 -26.53 -4.77
CA GLN A 172 19.37 -25.95 -3.82
C GLN A 172 18.25 -25.20 -4.55
N LEU A 173 17.02 -25.49 -4.14
CA LEU A 173 15.83 -24.78 -4.59
C LEU A 173 15.82 -23.33 -4.06
N PRO A 174 15.22 -22.37 -4.79
CA PRO A 174 15.04 -20.98 -4.35
C PRO A 174 14.53 -20.78 -2.92
N TYR A 175 13.68 -21.69 -2.42
CA TYR A 175 13.32 -21.79 -1.02
C TYR A 175 13.11 -23.27 -0.64
N ALA A 176 13.28 -23.59 0.66
CA ALA A 176 13.19 -24.95 1.16
C ALA A 176 11.86 -25.61 0.80
N PHE A 177 11.92 -26.86 0.34
CA PHE A 177 10.74 -27.62 -0.06
C PHE A 177 10.75 -28.98 0.63
N PHE A 178 9.56 -29.54 0.87
CA PHE A 178 9.35 -30.80 1.59
C PHE A 178 9.96 -32.03 0.92
N LEU A 179 10.32 -31.91 -0.36
CA LEU A 179 10.87 -32.99 -1.17
C LEU A 179 12.21 -32.54 -1.71
N ASP A 180 13.24 -33.34 -1.44
CA ASP A 180 14.55 -33.20 -2.06
C ASP A 180 14.45 -33.67 -3.52
N VAL A 181 14.21 -32.72 -4.42
CA VAL A 181 14.09 -32.98 -5.86
C VAL A 181 15.42 -32.64 -6.52
N GLU A 182 16.34 -33.60 -6.53
CA GLU A 182 17.69 -33.39 -7.08
C GLU A 182 17.82 -33.86 -8.54
N GLU A 183 16.92 -34.73 -9.01
CA GLU A 183 16.98 -35.33 -10.34
C GLU A 183 16.47 -34.41 -11.46
N THR A 184 17.18 -34.39 -12.60
CA THR A 184 16.67 -33.80 -13.85
C THR A 184 15.67 -34.76 -14.51
N PRO A 185 14.51 -34.29 -15.01
CA PRO A 185 14.07 -32.91 -15.22
C PRO A 185 13.22 -32.28 -14.10
N TRP A 186 12.93 -33.03 -13.02
CA TRP A 186 12.01 -32.59 -11.96
C TRP A 186 12.49 -31.35 -11.21
N TYR A 187 13.80 -31.21 -11.02
CA TYR A 187 14.41 -30.02 -10.41
C TYR A 187 14.09 -28.74 -11.19
N GLU A 188 14.21 -28.77 -12.51
CA GLU A 188 14.00 -27.59 -13.37
C GLU A 188 12.53 -27.15 -13.36
N ILE A 189 11.62 -28.13 -13.37
CA ILE A 189 10.17 -27.89 -13.26
C ILE A 189 9.85 -27.26 -11.90
N MET A 190 10.37 -27.80 -10.80
CA MET A 190 10.12 -27.28 -9.47
C MET A 190 10.68 -25.86 -9.30
N CYS A 191 11.90 -25.62 -9.79
CA CYS A 191 12.49 -24.28 -9.79
C CYS A 191 11.62 -23.26 -10.55
N ALA A 192 11.10 -23.63 -11.73
CA ALA A 192 10.22 -22.75 -12.50
C ALA A 192 8.91 -22.44 -11.75
N VAL A 193 8.31 -23.44 -11.09
CA VAL A 193 7.11 -23.28 -10.27
C VAL A 193 7.37 -22.38 -9.06
N GLN A 194 8.51 -22.52 -8.38
CA GLN A 194 8.89 -21.69 -7.24
C GLN A 194 9.09 -20.22 -7.65
N VAL A 195 9.80 -19.96 -8.76
CA VAL A 195 10.00 -18.61 -9.29
C VAL A 195 8.66 -17.96 -9.64
N LEU A 196 7.76 -18.70 -10.30
CA LEU A 196 6.42 -18.20 -10.64
C LEU A 196 5.59 -17.90 -9.37
N THR A 197 5.73 -18.73 -8.34
CA THR A 197 5.05 -18.56 -7.05
C THR A 197 5.55 -17.31 -6.33
N ILE A 198 6.87 -17.11 -6.21
CA ILE A 198 7.47 -15.91 -5.60
C ILE A 198 7.02 -14.65 -6.36
N PHE A 199 7.05 -14.70 -7.70
CA PHE A 199 6.60 -13.58 -8.53
C PHE A 199 5.12 -13.26 -8.25
N ASN A 200 4.25 -14.27 -8.21
CA ASN A 200 2.84 -14.08 -7.87
C ASN A 200 2.66 -13.44 -6.48
N VAL A 201 3.33 -13.99 -5.47
CA VAL A 201 3.32 -13.47 -4.09
C VAL A 201 3.76 -11.99 -4.06
N GLY A 202 4.86 -11.65 -4.72
CA GLY A 202 5.36 -10.28 -4.82
C GLY A 202 4.34 -9.33 -5.44
N MET A 203 3.72 -9.71 -6.56
CA MET A 203 2.70 -8.89 -7.22
C MET A 203 1.44 -8.72 -6.37
N VAL A 204 1.04 -9.75 -5.61
CA VAL A 204 -0.09 -9.69 -4.68
C VAL A 204 0.21 -8.72 -3.53
N CYS A 205 1.38 -8.82 -2.92
CA CYS A 205 1.83 -7.89 -1.88
C CYS A 205 1.84 -6.45 -2.40
N VAL A 206 2.41 -6.18 -3.59
CA VAL A 206 2.39 -4.84 -4.20
C VAL A 206 0.96 -4.32 -4.37
N GLY A 207 0.03 -5.15 -4.84
CA GLY A 207 -1.37 -4.77 -5.02
C GLY A 207 -2.06 -4.43 -3.70
N VAL A 208 -1.84 -5.22 -2.65
CA VAL A 208 -2.42 -5.02 -1.32
C VAL A 208 -1.85 -3.76 -0.65
N ASP A 209 -0.53 -3.60 -0.67
CA ASP A 209 0.18 -2.49 -0.04
C ASP A 209 -0.22 -1.15 -0.67
N MET A 210 -0.42 -1.12 -1.99
CA MET A 210 -0.71 0.10 -2.75
C MET A 210 -2.19 0.47 -2.81
N PHE A 211 -3.10 -0.43 -2.41
CA PHE A 211 -4.53 -0.13 -2.35
C PHE A 211 -4.85 1.02 -1.40
N GLY A 212 -4.32 0.98 -0.16
CA GLY A 212 -4.51 2.04 0.84
C GLY A 212 -4.02 3.41 0.36
N PRO A 213 -2.73 3.56 -0.03
CA PRO A 213 -2.19 4.78 -0.59
C PRO A 213 -2.99 5.33 -1.78
N LEU A 214 -3.46 4.46 -2.69
CA LEU A 214 -4.28 4.87 -3.83
C LEU A 214 -5.58 5.55 -3.37
N VAL A 215 -6.38 4.87 -2.55
CA VAL A 215 -7.70 5.37 -2.18
C VAL A 215 -7.61 6.62 -1.34
N ILE A 216 -6.57 6.72 -0.49
CA ILE A 216 -6.31 7.90 0.33
C ILE A 216 -5.88 9.09 -0.53
N LEU A 217 -4.91 8.92 -1.44
CA LEU A 217 -4.44 10.02 -2.29
C LEU A 217 -5.52 10.53 -3.23
N VAL A 218 -6.37 9.64 -3.76
CA VAL A 218 -7.53 10.05 -4.55
C VAL A 218 -8.52 10.85 -3.70
N ALA A 219 -8.82 10.43 -2.46
CA ALA A 219 -9.62 11.23 -1.51
C ALA A 219 -9.01 12.61 -1.27
N CYS A 220 -7.68 12.69 -1.08
CA CYS A 220 -6.96 13.97 -0.93
C CYS A 220 -7.20 14.89 -2.13
N GLY A 221 -7.16 14.37 -3.35
CA GLY A 221 -7.43 15.15 -4.56
C GLY A 221 -8.85 15.71 -4.61
N TYR A 222 -9.83 14.93 -4.17
CA TYR A 222 -11.22 15.40 -4.08
C TYR A 222 -11.41 16.46 -2.98
N LEU A 223 -10.77 16.29 -1.83
CA LEU A 223 -10.77 17.29 -0.76
C LEU A 223 -10.10 18.60 -1.20
N ASP A 224 -8.98 18.52 -1.92
CA ASP A 224 -8.28 19.69 -2.48
C ASP A 224 -9.10 20.39 -3.56
N THR A 225 -9.92 19.65 -4.31
CA THR A 225 -10.90 20.23 -5.23
C THR A 225 -11.97 21.03 -4.49
N VAL A 226 -12.52 20.49 -3.41
CA VAL A 226 -13.50 21.21 -2.57
C VAL A 226 -12.87 22.48 -1.99
N ARG A 227 -11.64 22.38 -1.49
CA ARG A 227 -10.85 23.53 -1.02
C ARG A 227 -10.72 24.59 -2.11
N SER A 228 -10.27 24.22 -3.31
CA SER A 228 -10.10 25.16 -4.42
C SER A 228 -11.42 25.84 -4.81
N ARG A 229 -12.54 25.11 -4.78
CA ARG A 229 -13.87 25.71 -5.01
C ARG A 229 -14.20 26.75 -3.95
N ILE A 230 -13.94 26.47 -2.68
CA ILE A 230 -14.19 27.41 -1.57
C ILE A 230 -13.32 28.67 -1.72
N GLU A 231 -12.05 28.53 -2.08
CA GLU A 231 -11.14 29.66 -2.31
C GLU A 231 -11.62 30.51 -3.50
N ASN A 232 -12.06 29.89 -4.60
CA ASN A 232 -12.56 30.62 -5.78
C ASN A 232 -13.90 31.33 -5.54
N LEU A 233 -14.68 30.96 -4.51
CA LEU A 233 -15.88 31.71 -4.12
C LEU A 233 -15.54 33.13 -3.61
N HIS A 234 -14.29 33.37 -3.18
CA HIS A 234 -13.79 34.68 -2.79
C HIS A 234 -13.79 35.68 -3.97
N GLU A 235 -13.49 35.24 -5.19
CA GLU A 235 -13.29 36.12 -6.35
C GLU A 235 -14.59 36.66 -6.96
N ILE A 236 -15.72 35.97 -6.75
CA ILE A 236 -17.00 36.26 -7.42
C ILE A 236 -17.74 37.45 -6.80
N GLU A 237 -17.44 37.79 -5.54
CA GLU A 237 -18.12 38.85 -4.78
C GLU A 237 -17.80 40.29 -5.23
N GLY A 238 -16.82 40.48 -6.13
CA GLY A 238 -16.58 41.77 -6.79
C GLY A 238 -17.69 42.21 -7.76
N SER A 239 -18.64 41.33 -8.08
CA SER A 239 -19.72 41.57 -9.05
C SER A 239 -21.10 41.64 -8.37
N SER A 240 -21.56 42.87 -8.13
CA SER A 240 -22.76 43.23 -7.37
C SER A 240 -24.08 42.93 -8.12
N SER A 241 -24.52 41.67 -8.17
CA SER A 241 -25.88 41.32 -8.62
C SER A 241 -26.59 40.32 -7.69
N ARG A 242 -27.91 40.47 -7.53
CA ARG A 242 -28.77 39.57 -6.74
C ARG A 242 -28.75 38.12 -7.26
N GLU A 243 -28.50 37.93 -8.56
CA GLU A 243 -28.33 36.61 -9.17
C GLU A 243 -27.00 35.94 -8.77
N SER A 244 -25.93 36.73 -8.59
CA SER A 244 -24.62 36.25 -8.14
C SER A 244 -24.70 35.60 -6.75
N GLY A 245 -25.42 36.21 -5.80
CA GLY A 245 -25.61 35.65 -4.46
C GLY A 245 -26.39 34.32 -4.43
N SER A 246 -27.35 34.13 -5.34
CA SER A 246 -28.10 32.86 -5.46
C SER A 246 -27.23 31.73 -6.02
N ARG A 247 -26.33 32.05 -6.97
CA ARG A 247 -25.35 31.09 -7.51
C ARG A 247 -24.30 30.69 -6.47
N VAL A 248 -23.69 31.66 -5.78
CA VAL A 248 -22.74 31.42 -4.68
C VAL A 248 -23.34 30.51 -3.60
N LYS A 249 -24.63 30.70 -3.27
CA LYS A 249 -25.34 29.83 -2.31
C LYS A 249 -25.50 28.40 -2.79
N LYS A 250 -25.84 28.21 -4.06
CA LYS A 250 -25.94 26.86 -4.64
C LYS A 250 -24.57 26.17 -4.67
N ASP A 251 -23.52 26.90 -5.03
CA ASP A 251 -22.17 26.36 -5.12
C ASP A 251 -21.59 26.01 -3.75
N LEU A 252 -21.78 26.88 -2.74
CA LEU A 252 -21.37 26.61 -1.36
C LEU A 252 -22.13 25.41 -0.78
N ARG A 253 -23.45 25.32 -1.03
CA ARG A 253 -24.25 24.16 -0.62
C ARG A 253 -23.77 22.87 -1.30
N ALA A 254 -23.41 22.94 -2.59
CA ALA A 254 -22.86 21.80 -3.30
C ALA A 254 -21.49 21.38 -2.73
N CYS A 255 -20.64 22.34 -2.35
CA CYS A 255 -19.36 22.05 -1.70
C CYS A 255 -19.56 21.39 -0.33
N LEU A 256 -20.52 21.86 0.46
CA LEU A 256 -20.88 21.25 1.75
C LEU A 256 -21.35 19.80 1.60
N ILE A 257 -22.27 19.54 0.66
CA ILE A 257 -22.77 18.19 0.42
C ILE A 257 -21.62 17.28 -0.04
N ARG A 258 -20.80 17.74 -0.99
CA ARG A 258 -19.62 16.99 -1.47
C ARG A 258 -18.62 16.73 -0.35
N HIS A 259 -18.33 17.72 0.49
CA HIS A 259 -17.45 17.54 1.65
C HIS A 259 -18.00 16.49 2.61
N GLY A 260 -19.30 16.54 2.93
CA GLY A 260 -19.97 15.53 3.75
C GLY A 260 -19.80 14.13 3.19
N THR A 261 -20.09 13.92 1.90
CA THR A 261 -19.93 12.60 1.27
C THR A 261 -18.47 12.13 1.22
N LEU A 262 -17.51 13.05 1.06
CA LEU A 262 -16.08 12.71 1.13
C LEU A 262 -15.64 12.30 2.54
N LEU A 263 -16.24 12.89 3.57
CA LEU A 263 -15.98 12.50 4.95
C LEU A 263 -16.54 11.09 5.24
N ASP A 264 -17.75 10.79 4.78
CA ASP A 264 -18.32 9.43 4.86
C ASP A 264 -17.41 8.42 4.16
N LEU A 265 -16.87 8.78 2.99
CA LEU A 265 -15.92 7.95 2.26
C LEU A 265 -14.59 7.77 3.01
N CYS A 266 -14.13 8.80 3.72
CA CYS A 266 -12.93 8.70 4.56
C CYS A 266 -13.16 7.77 5.76
N GLU A 267 -14.37 7.73 6.32
CA GLU A 267 -14.72 6.76 7.37
C GLU A 267 -14.73 5.33 6.84
N ASP A 268 -15.22 5.11 5.62
CA ASP A 268 -15.12 3.81 4.94
C ASP A 268 -13.65 3.41 4.65
N ILE A 269 -12.82 4.37 4.22
CA ILE A 269 -11.37 4.16 4.04
C ILE A 269 -10.72 3.78 5.36
N GLU A 270 -11.01 4.49 6.44
CA GLU A 270 -10.50 4.16 7.77
C GLU A 270 -10.91 2.74 8.15
N ARG A 271 -12.18 2.36 8.00
CA ARG A 271 -12.65 1.03 8.36
C ARG A 271 -11.90 -0.09 7.64
N ILE A 272 -11.60 0.08 6.35
CA ILE A 272 -10.87 -0.90 5.55
C ILE A 272 -9.39 -0.90 5.92
N THR A 273 -8.77 0.28 6.02
CA THR A 273 -7.33 0.43 6.20
C THR A 273 -6.86 0.26 7.65
N ASN A 274 -7.74 0.38 8.64
CA ASN A 274 -7.37 0.42 10.06
C ASN A 274 -6.61 -0.84 10.51
N VAL A 275 -7.16 -2.03 10.25
CA VAL A 275 -6.50 -3.30 10.61
C VAL A 275 -5.34 -3.58 9.65
N MET A 276 -5.46 -3.22 8.37
CA MET A 276 -4.39 -3.44 7.40
C MET A 276 -3.13 -2.66 7.77
N PHE A 277 -3.24 -1.37 8.05
CA PHE A 277 -2.11 -0.55 8.47
C PHE A 277 -1.59 -0.91 9.87
N PHE A 278 -2.44 -1.41 10.77
CA PHE A 278 -1.97 -1.95 12.04
C PHE A 278 -1.03 -3.15 11.83
N THR A 279 -1.49 -4.17 11.08
CA THR A 279 -0.65 -5.34 10.79
C THR A 279 0.62 -4.96 10.02
N GLN A 280 0.55 -3.96 9.13
CA GLN A 280 1.71 -3.42 8.42
C GLN A 280 2.73 -2.75 9.36
N LEU A 281 2.27 -1.84 10.23
CA LEU A 281 3.14 -1.12 11.16
C LEU A 281 3.87 -2.09 12.09
N PHE A 282 3.14 -3.02 12.70
CA PHE A 282 3.73 -4.01 13.60
C PHE A 282 4.71 -4.92 12.85
N GLY A 283 4.29 -5.45 11.69
CA GLY A 283 5.13 -6.33 10.89
C GLY A 283 6.43 -5.66 10.43
N SER A 284 6.36 -4.45 9.87
CA SER A 284 7.55 -3.77 9.37
C SER A 284 8.48 -3.27 10.47
N THR A 285 7.95 -2.74 11.59
CA THR A 285 8.79 -2.32 12.73
C THR A 285 9.58 -3.51 13.28
N TYR A 286 8.94 -4.67 13.41
CA TYR A 286 9.59 -5.89 13.85
C TYR A 286 10.65 -6.38 12.85
N ASN A 287 10.31 -6.40 11.55
CA ASN A 287 11.25 -6.78 10.49
C ASN A 287 12.48 -5.86 10.46
N ILE A 288 12.30 -4.54 10.64
CA ILE A 288 13.43 -3.59 10.69
C ILE A 288 14.36 -3.90 11.87
N SER A 289 13.82 -4.19 13.06
CA SER A 289 14.65 -4.52 14.22
C SER A 289 15.43 -5.84 14.05
N LEU A 290 14.79 -6.89 13.51
CA LEU A 290 15.42 -8.20 13.35
C LEU A 290 16.42 -8.24 12.19
N VAL A 291 16.02 -7.76 11.02
CA VAL A 291 16.90 -7.76 9.83
C VAL A 291 18.06 -6.79 10.03
N GLY A 292 17.84 -5.70 10.77
CA GLY A 292 18.91 -4.79 11.18
C GLY A 292 20.01 -5.48 11.99
N PHE A 293 19.65 -6.44 12.85
CA PHE A 293 20.62 -7.25 13.60
C PHE A 293 21.52 -8.08 12.67
N LYS A 294 20.91 -8.81 11.74
CA LYS A 294 21.62 -9.66 10.77
C LYS A 294 22.52 -8.90 9.78
N LEU A 295 22.28 -7.60 9.60
CA LEU A 295 23.09 -6.75 8.72
C LEU A 295 24.48 -6.43 9.31
N VAL A 296 24.64 -6.50 10.64
CA VAL A 296 25.89 -6.15 11.33
C VAL A 296 26.92 -7.28 11.24
N GLU A 297 26.45 -8.53 11.13
CA GLU A 297 27.29 -9.71 10.96
C GLU A 297 27.96 -9.72 9.58
N ASP A 298 29.19 -10.25 9.49
CA ASP A 298 29.96 -10.30 8.24
C ASP A 298 29.53 -11.49 7.35
N ASN A 299 28.24 -11.53 7.00
CA ASN A 299 27.67 -12.58 6.18
C ASN A 299 27.81 -12.30 4.68
N PRO A 300 28.07 -13.32 3.83
CA PRO A 300 28.07 -13.16 2.36
C PRO A 300 26.68 -12.76 1.81
N ASP A 301 25.62 -12.99 2.59
CA ASP A 301 24.22 -12.73 2.22
C ASP A 301 23.73 -11.31 2.53
N LYS A 302 24.62 -10.36 2.86
CA LYS A 302 24.27 -8.97 3.22
C LYS A 302 23.31 -8.29 2.25
N PHE A 303 23.41 -8.59 0.96
CA PHE A 303 22.53 -8.01 -0.06
C PHE A 303 21.05 -8.34 0.16
N LYS A 304 20.74 -9.57 0.58
CA LYS A 304 19.37 -10.03 0.91
C LYS A 304 18.80 -9.22 2.08
N TYR A 305 19.59 -9.02 3.13
CA TYR A 305 19.17 -8.26 4.31
C TYR A 305 18.99 -6.77 4.01
N VAL A 306 19.88 -6.17 3.22
CA VAL A 306 19.74 -4.76 2.78
C VAL A 306 18.44 -4.56 2.02
N THR A 307 18.12 -5.45 1.07
CA THR A 307 16.90 -5.31 0.26
C THR A 307 15.62 -5.54 1.08
N GLN A 308 15.62 -6.51 2.01
CA GLN A 308 14.50 -6.75 2.93
C GLN A 308 14.26 -5.57 3.87
N LEU A 309 15.34 -4.96 4.39
CA LEU A 309 15.26 -3.77 5.23
C LEU A 309 14.69 -2.58 4.44
N ALA A 310 15.16 -2.36 3.21
CA ALA A 310 14.67 -1.30 2.34
C ALA A 310 13.17 -1.45 2.05
N ILE A 311 12.70 -2.67 1.73
CA ILE A 311 11.27 -2.95 1.53
C ILE A 311 10.48 -2.64 2.79
N SER A 312 10.95 -3.04 3.97
CA SER A 312 10.25 -2.81 5.24
C SER A 312 10.12 -1.32 5.58
N VAL A 313 11.17 -0.53 5.31
CA VAL A 313 11.13 0.93 5.49
C VAL A 313 10.19 1.59 4.48
N ILE A 314 10.20 1.15 3.22
CA ILE A 314 9.28 1.65 2.19
C ILE A 314 7.84 1.34 2.60
N GLN A 315 7.54 0.14 3.06
CA GLN A 315 6.20 -0.24 3.53
C GLN A 315 5.72 0.63 4.70
N LEU A 316 6.59 0.94 5.67
CA LEU A 316 6.27 1.90 6.74
C LEU A 316 6.01 3.30 6.18
N PHE A 317 6.79 3.75 5.20
CA PHE A 317 6.56 5.05 4.58
C PHE A 317 5.22 5.09 3.84
N LEU A 318 4.90 4.04 3.08
CA LEU A 318 3.65 3.90 2.32
C LEU A 318 2.41 3.96 3.21
N CYS A 319 2.44 3.42 4.43
CA CYS A 319 1.30 3.45 5.33
C CYS A 319 1.14 4.78 6.10
N ASN A 320 2.20 5.57 6.27
CA ASN A 320 2.16 6.80 7.05
C ASN A 320 2.05 8.08 6.21
N TRP A 321 2.67 8.14 5.03
CA TRP A 321 2.71 9.36 4.21
C TRP A 321 1.33 9.74 3.62
N PRO A 322 0.53 8.84 3.00
CA PRO A 322 -0.78 9.21 2.48
C PRO A 322 -1.76 9.69 3.56
N PRO A 323 -1.90 9.05 4.74
CA PRO A 323 -2.70 9.58 5.84
C PRO A 323 -2.28 10.97 6.32
N ASP A 324 -0.97 11.24 6.35
CA ASP A 324 -0.43 12.55 6.73
C ASP A 324 -0.88 13.65 5.74
N VAL A 325 -0.78 13.36 4.44
CA VAL A 325 -1.31 14.25 3.39
C VAL A 325 -2.82 14.44 3.53
N LEU A 326 -3.57 13.38 3.85
CA LEU A 326 -5.02 13.46 4.05
C LEU A 326 -5.39 14.37 5.22
N LEU A 327 -4.68 14.22 6.34
CA LEU A 327 -4.85 15.05 7.53
C LEU A 327 -4.63 16.53 7.20
N ALA A 328 -3.51 16.85 6.53
CA ALA A 328 -3.17 18.21 6.13
C ALA A 328 -4.20 18.82 5.16
N LYS A 329 -4.73 18.00 4.23
CA LYS A 329 -5.73 18.45 3.24
C LYS A 329 -7.09 18.66 3.87
N SER A 330 -7.49 17.80 4.80
CA SER A 330 -8.73 17.98 5.56
C SER A 330 -8.70 19.25 6.42
N GLU A 331 -7.58 19.51 7.11
CA GLU A 331 -7.40 20.74 7.89
C GLU A 331 -7.42 22.01 7.00
N ALA A 332 -6.83 21.92 5.80
CA ALA A 332 -6.80 23.04 4.86
C ALA A 332 -8.19 23.52 4.41
N ILE A 333 -9.20 22.64 4.39
CA ILE A 333 -10.59 23.03 4.06
C ILE A 333 -11.14 23.99 5.12
N GLY A 334 -10.91 23.71 6.40
CA GLY A 334 -11.33 24.58 7.50
C GLY A 334 -10.66 25.95 7.42
N ARG A 335 -9.35 25.97 7.11
CA ARG A 335 -8.59 27.22 6.89
C ARG A 335 -9.11 28.01 5.68
N ALA A 336 -9.34 27.34 4.55
CA ALA A 336 -9.88 27.96 3.34
C ALA A 336 -11.26 28.58 3.59
N ALA A 337 -12.14 27.88 4.32
CA ALA A 337 -13.43 28.42 4.73
C ALA A 337 -13.28 29.68 5.59
N TYR A 338 -12.35 29.66 6.56
CA TYR A 338 -12.08 30.81 7.42
C TYR A 338 -11.55 32.04 6.66
N SER A 339 -10.70 31.83 5.65
CA SER A 339 -10.14 32.92 4.83
C SER A 339 -11.12 33.55 3.84
N THR A 340 -12.31 32.96 3.65
CA THR A 340 -13.35 33.61 2.84
C THR A 340 -13.87 34.88 3.54
N PRO A 341 -14.41 35.88 2.83
CA PRO A 341 -14.91 37.12 3.43
C PRO A 341 -16.31 36.90 4.03
N TRP A 342 -16.46 35.85 4.84
CA TRP A 342 -17.72 35.33 5.36
C TRP A 342 -18.51 36.36 6.17
N TYR A 343 -17.83 37.35 6.76
CA TYR A 343 -18.43 38.46 7.49
C TYR A 343 -19.19 39.44 6.57
N ARG A 344 -18.95 39.41 5.26
CA ARG A 344 -19.69 40.20 4.25
C ARG A 344 -20.87 39.43 3.64
N TYR A 345 -20.97 38.14 3.93
CA TYR A 345 -21.98 37.29 3.33
C TYR A 345 -23.38 37.63 3.86
N PRO A 346 -24.41 37.69 2.99
CA PRO A 346 -25.80 37.76 3.45
C PRO A 346 -26.12 36.57 4.37
N GLY A 347 -27.00 36.75 5.37
CA GLY A 347 -27.26 35.75 6.42
C GLY A 347 -27.61 34.33 5.94
N GLN A 348 -28.07 34.17 4.70
CA GLN A 348 -28.33 32.86 4.08
C GLN A 348 -27.06 32.06 3.70
N LEU A 349 -25.93 32.74 3.55
CA LEU A 349 -24.60 32.19 3.25
C LEU A 349 -23.74 32.03 4.52
N LEU A 350 -24.07 32.77 5.59
CA LEU A 350 -23.33 32.70 6.86
C LEU A 350 -23.41 31.31 7.51
N ARG A 351 -24.63 30.74 7.61
CA ARG A 351 -24.86 29.41 8.20
C ARG A 351 -24.04 28.29 7.53
N PRO A 352 -24.11 28.10 6.20
CA PRO A 352 -23.33 27.05 5.54
C PRO A 352 -21.82 27.22 5.73
N THR A 353 -21.29 28.45 5.68
CA THR A 353 -19.86 28.71 5.94
C THR A 353 -19.47 28.38 7.38
N CYS A 354 -20.29 28.75 8.37
CA CYS A 354 -20.04 28.36 9.76
C CYS A 354 -20.03 26.84 9.97
N ILE A 355 -20.96 26.11 9.34
CA ILE A 355 -20.98 24.64 9.42
C ILE A 355 -19.67 24.06 8.87
N LEU A 356 -19.20 24.58 7.73
CA LEU A 356 -17.95 24.15 7.12
C LEU A 356 -16.74 24.43 8.02
N MET A 357 -16.69 25.60 8.67
CA MET A 357 -15.63 25.95 9.63
C MET A 357 -15.64 25.03 10.85
N ILE A 358 -16.82 24.85 11.47
CA ILE A 358 -16.98 23.98 12.66
C ILE A 358 -16.58 22.54 12.30
N ARG A 359 -16.99 22.03 11.14
CA ARG A 359 -16.60 20.68 10.70
C ARG A 359 -15.12 20.59 10.39
N GLY A 360 -14.53 21.64 9.82
CA GLY A 360 -13.10 21.73 9.48
C GLY A 360 -12.17 21.75 10.70
N GLN A 361 -12.68 22.06 11.90
CA GLN A 361 -11.93 21.94 13.15
C GLN A 361 -11.66 20.48 13.56
N ARG A 362 -12.34 19.51 12.94
CA ARG A 362 -12.15 18.07 13.18
C ARG A 362 -11.58 17.41 11.92
N PRO A 363 -10.27 17.54 11.65
CA PRO A 363 -9.68 17.00 10.44
C PRO A 363 -9.79 15.46 10.43
N VAL A 364 -9.83 14.89 9.23
CA VAL A 364 -9.83 13.43 9.03
C VAL A 364 -8.49 12.87 9.48
N ARG A 365 -8.50 12.02 10.51
CA ARG A 365 -7.32 11.34 11.02
C ARG A 365 -7.52 9.83 10.92
N LEU A 366 -6.72 9.19 10.08
CA LEU A 366 -6.74 7.73 9.98
C LEU A 366 -5.94 7.11 11.13
N THR A 367 -6.45 6.00 11.65
CA THR A 367 -5.82 5.29 12.77
C THR A 367 -5.47 3.85 12.37
N ALA A 368 -4.35 3.36 12.90
CA ALA A 368 -3.99 1.95 12.90
C ALA A 368 -4.45 1.30 14.21
N GLY A 369 -5.30 0.27 14.09
CA GLY A 369 -5.86 -0.48 15.22
C GLY A 369 -6.76 0.35 16.14
N LYS A 370 -7.14 1.57 15.77
CA LYS A 370 -7.76 2.60 16.66
C LYS A 370 -6.86 3.10 17.80
N PHE A 371 -5.59 2.69 17.85
CA PHE A 371 -4.65 3.08 18.90
C PHE A 371 -3.65 4.13 18.43
N VAL A 372 -3.15 3.99 17.20
CA VAL A 372 -2.06 4.83 16.66
C VAL A 372 -2.61 5.70 15.53
N GLY A 373 -2.59 7.02 15.70
CA GLY A 373 -2.98 7.94 14.63
C GLY A 373 -1.84 8.09 13.61
N LEU A 374 -2.10 7.76 12.35
CA LEU A 374 -1.08 7.70 11.29
C LEU A 374 -0.59 9.09 10.87
N SER A 375 0.72 9.31 10.89
CA SER A 375 1.40 10.52 10.42
C SER A 375 2.88 10.26 10.11
N LEU A 376 3.57 11.23 9.53
CA LEU A 376 5.04 11.13 9.38
C LEU A 376 5.77 11.14 10.74
N GLU A 377 5.16 11.71 11.78
CA GLU A 377 5.69 11.64 13.15
C GLU A 377 5.65 10.20 13.67
N THR A 378 4.56 9.45 13.42
CA THR A 378 4.50 8.03 13.81
C THR A 378 5.49 7.19 13.03
N PHE A 379 5.75 7.50 11.76
CA PHE A 379 6.81 6.86 11.00
C PHE A 379 8.19 7.04 11.66
N ALA A 380 8.55 8.28 12.02
CA ALA A 380 9.82 8.57 12.69
C ALA A 380 9.93 7.87 14.06
N SER A 381 8.83 7.89 14.84
CA SER A 381 8.78 7.19 16.12
C SER A 381 8.97 5.68 15.97
N MET A 382 8.34 5.05 14.97
CA MET A 382 8.46 3.61 14.74
C MET A 382 9.87 3.19 14.33
N ILE A 383 10.55 4.00 13.50
CA ILE A 383 11.95 3.78 13.16
C ILE A 383 12.84 3.90 14.39
N SER A 384 12.63 4.92 15.23
CA SER A 384 13.37 5.08 16.48
C SER A 384 13.16 3.88 17.40
N THR A 385 11.93 3.39 17.53
CA THR A 385 11.60 2.22 18.33
C THR A 385 12.30 0.97 17.78
N ALA A 386 12.28 0.74 16.46
CA ALA A 386 12.99 -0.37 15.85
C ALA A 386 14.51 -0.31 16.09
N ALA A 387 15.12 0.88 15.99
CA ALA A 387 16.54 1.10 16.27
C ALA A 387 16.89 0.86 17.75
N SER A 388 16.01 1.26 18.68
CA SER A 388 16.17 0.96 20.10
C SER A 388 16.08 -0.53 20.39
N PHE A 389 15.11 -1.24 19.81
CA PHE A 389 15.02 -2.70 19.92
C PHE A 389 16.27 -3.39 19.36
N PHE A 390 16.73 -2.98 18.18
CA PHE A 390 17.97 -3.48 17.59
C PHE A 390 19.17 -3.30 18.54
N THR A 391 19.32 -2.11 19.14
CA THR A 391 20.44 -1.83 20.06
C THR A 391 20.32 -2.64 21.36
N MET A 392 19.10 -2.84 21.85
CA MET A 392 18.84 -3.67 23.03
C MET A 392 19.23 -5.13 22.77
N VAL A 393 18.79 -5.72 21.65
CA VAL A 393 19.15 -7.10 21.27
C VAL A 393 20.67 -7.23 21.17
N ARG A 394 21.32 -6.28 20.49
CA ARG A 394 22.78 -6.25 20.37
C ARG A 394 23.54 -6.14 21.69
N ASN A 395 22.95 -5.54 22.73
CA ASN A 395 23.60 -5.43 24.04
C ASN A 395 23.41 -6.70 24.90
N ILE A 396 22.50 -7.59 24.50
CA ILE A 396 22.24 -8.86 25.19
C ILE A 396 23.19 -9.97 24.68
N ASP A 397 23.59 -9.89 23.42
CA ASP A 397 24.69 -10.68 22.82
C ASP A 397 26.07 -10.08 23.15
#